data_AF-A0A9E3C1L0-F1
#
_entry.id   AF-A0A9E3C1L0-F1
#
_cell.length_a   1.000
_cell.length_b   1.000
_cell.length_c   1.000
_cell.angle_alpha   90.00
_cell.angle_beta   90.00
_cell.angle_gamma   90.00
#
_symmetry.space_group_name_H-M   'P 1'
#
loop_
_entity.id
_entity.type
_entity.pdbx_description
1 polymer ?
#
loop_
_entity_poly.entity_id
_entity_poly.type
_entity_poly.pdbx_seq_one_letter_code
_entity_poly.pdbx_strand_id
1 'polypeptide(L)'
;MSFPQDFTWGAATASYQIEGAAYRAGGGESVWDMFCRRPEAVFEHESGEFSCDHYNRYQEDVALMRELGLQAYRFSISWPRVLPEGVGRVNEAGLDFYDRLVDALLAANVTPWATLFHWDFPYDLYCRGGWLNRDSADWFADYTKIIVDRLSDRVRHWMTLNEPQCFIGLGHQTGIHAPGDKLALREVVRAAHHALLAHGKGVQVLRAHAKAAPQIGWAPVGAARIPATESYADVEAARQATFAPSGPSLWNSAWWNDPPFLGRYPEDGLAQFGDAAPPVRPGDMETIAQPLDFFGCNIYQDMTVRAGADGKPEPLPSPTGVARTSFQWPVTPDALRWGPRFFWERYGKPIVVTENGLCNNDWVALDGGVHDPQRIDYLRRYLLAFERAQADGVDIRGYFQWSLMDNFEWAEGYKFRFGLVHVDYQTQKRTPKDSAYWYRDVIQSNGASLHPPQ
;
A
#
# COMPACT_ATOMS: atom_id res chain seq x y z
N MET A 1 -18.03 -8.65 -18.58
CA MET A 1 -16.85 -8.71 -19.45
C MET A 1 -15.76 -9.46 -18.67
N SER A 2 -14.56 -9.65 -19.22
CA SER A 2 -13.43 -10.22 -18.48
C SER A 2 -12.30 -9.19 -18.44
N PHE A 3 -11.44 -9.29 -17.43
CA PHE A 3 -10.21 -8.50 -17.38
C PHE A 3 -9.26 -8.90 -18.52
N PRO A 4 -8.20 -8.10 -18.81
CA PRO A 4 -7.20 -8.46 -19.80
C PRO A 4 -6.63 -9.86 -19.55
N GLN A 5 -6.17 -10.55 -20.60
CA GLN A 5 -5.62 -11.90 -20.45
C GLN A 5 -4.33 -11.92 -19.62
N ASP A 6 -3.57 -10.82 -19.64
CA ASP A 6 -2.35 -10.60 -18.88
C ASP A 6 -2.59 -9.87 -17.55
N PHE A 7 -3.85 -9.76 -17.11
CA PHE A 7 -4.19 -9.15 -15.84
C PHE A 7 -3.71 -10.01 -14.66
N THR A 8 -3.07 -9.37 -13.69
CA THR A 8 -2.53 -10.03 -12.49
C THR A 8 -3.52 -9.97 -11.34
N TRP A 9 -3.97 -11.13 -10.88
CA TRP A 9 -4.75 -11.27 -9.65
C TRP A 9 -3.86 -11.68 -8.47
N GLY A 10 -3.91 -10.90 -7.39
CA GLY A 10 -3.14 -11.21 -6.20
C GLY A 10 -3.82 -10.82 -4.90
N ALA A 11 -3.09 -11.06 -3.81
CA ALA A 11 -3.38 -10.52 -2.48
C ALA A 11 -2.10 -9.90 -1.91
N ALA A 12 -2.27 -8.97 -0.97
CA ALA A 12 -1.19 -8.21 -0.37
C ALA A 12 -1.11 -8.36 1.16
N THR A 13 0.09 -8.19 1.70
CA THR A 13 0.40 -8.14 3.13
C THR A 13 1.58 -7.20 3.41
N ALA A 14 1.84 -6.93 4.70
CA ALA A 14 3.03 -6.22 5.17
C ALA A 14 3.78 -7.02 6.25
N SER A 15 5.10 -6.90 6.23
CA SER A 15 6.07 -7.56 7.10
C SER A 15 5.68 -7.49 8.57
N TYR A 16 5.66 -6.29 9.16
CA TYR A 16 5.35 -6.11 10.59
C TYR A 16 3.94 -6.63 10.95
N GLN A 17 2.99 -6.52 10.01
CA GLN A 17 1.61 -6.90 10.26
C GLN A 17 1.38 -8.41 10.33
N ILE A 18 2.19 -9.23 9.65
CA ILE A 18 1.97 -10.69 9.58
C ILE A 18 3.14 -11.54 10.10
N GLU A 19 4.38 -11.07 10.00
CA GLU A 19 5.56 -11.92 10.23
C GLU A 19 5.71 -12.33 11.69
N GLY A 20 5.53 -11.37 12.59
CA GLY A 20 5.96 -11.49 13.98
C GLY A 20 7.48 -11.65 14.09
N ALA A 21 7.96 -11.92 15.30
CA ALA A 21 9.31 -12.40 15.55
C ALA A 21 10.42 -11.44 15.03
N ALA A 22 10.20 -10.12 15.07
CA ALA A 22 11.13 -9.11 14.56
C ALA A 22 12.56 -9.26 15.13
N TYR A 23 12.67 -9.57 16.43
CA TYR A 23 13.95 -9.78 17.14
C TYR A 23 14.48 -11.20 17.08
N ARG A 24 13.61 -12.17 16.78
CA ARG A 24 14.02 -13.57 16.74
C ARG A 24 14.88 -13.73 15.48
N ALA A 25 15.96 -14.49 15.61
CA ALA A 25 16.99 -14.61 14.57
C ALA A 25 17.73 -13.30 14.22
N GLY A 26 17.91 -12.40 15.19
CA GLY A 26 18.90 -11.33 15.11
C GLY A 26 18.46 -10.05 14.38
N GLY A 27 17.17 -9.87 14.10
CA GLY A 27 16.63 -8.60 13.60
C GLY A 27 16.59 -7.52 14.68
N GLY A 28 16.53 -6.26 14.24
CA GLY A 28 16.45 -5.07 15.08
C GLY A 28 15.03 -4.59 15.35
N GLU A 29 14.89 -3.51 16.11
CA GLU A 29 13.58 -2.88 16.37
C GLU A 29 13.18 -1.94 15.23
N SER A 30 11.89 -1.91 14.91
CA SER A 30 11.28 -0.88 14.09
C SER A 30 10.71 0.27 14.94
N VAL A 31 10.37 1.38 14.30
CA VAL A 31 9.58 2.45 14.92
C VAL A 31 8.22 1.97 15.41
N TRP A 32 7.64 0.93 14.79
CA TRP A 32 6.36 0.36 15.22
C TRP A 32 6.50 -0.44 16.52
N ASP A 33 7.59 -1.16 16.70
CA ASP A 33 7.88 -1.82 17.97
C ASP A 33 7.98 -0.83 19.13
N MET A 34 8.71 0.26 18.89
CA MET A 34 8.81 1.36 19.85
C MET A 34 7.43 1.98 20.12
N PHE A 35 6.65 2.23 19.08
CA PHE A 35 5.34 2.85 19.19
C PHE A 35 4.34 1.97 19.95
N CYS A 36 4.33 0.65 19.73
CA CYS A 36 3.47 -0.29 20.46
C CYS A 36 3.71 -0.28 21.98
N ARG A 37 4.93 0.07 22.44
CA ARG A 37 5.25 0.18 23.88
C ARG A 37 4.74 1.46 24.52
N ARG A 38 4.30 2.44 23.74
CA ARG A 38 3.73 3.68 24.25
C ARG A 38 2.32 3.42 24.78
N PRO A 39 1.99 3.85 26.01
CA PRO A 39 0.64 3.72 26.54
C PRO A 39 -0.39 4.36 25.59
N GLU A 40 -1.50 3.65 25.35
CA GLU A 40 -2.65 4.10 24.54
C GLU A 40 -2.36 4.36 23.05
N ALA A 41 -1.16 4.04 22.57
CA ALA A 41 -0.79 4.23 21.17
C ALA A 41 -1.46 3.21 20.23
N VAL A 42 -1.72 2.01 20.73
CA VAL A 42 -2.37 0.91 20.02
C VAL A 42 -3.52 0.38 20.87
N PHE A 43 -4.61 -0.01 20.21
CA PHE A 43 -5.76 -0.64 20.84
C PHE A 43 -5.33 -1.77 21.78
N GLU A 44 -5.87 -1.76 23.00
CA GLU A 44 -5.60 -2.74 24.06
C GLU A 44 -4.11 -3.08 24.31
N HIS A 45 -3.20 -2.14 23.99
CA HIS A 45 -1.73 -2.32 24.11
C HIS A 45 -1.20 -3.50 23.29
N GLU A 46 -1.88 -3.85 22.20
CA GLU A 46 -1.47 -4.92 21.30
C GLU A 46 -0.19 -4.54 20.52
N SER A 47 0.52 -5.55 20.04
CA SER A 47 1.77 -5.37 19.28
C SER A 47 1.91 -6.38 18.14
N GLY A 48 2.82 -6.09 17.22
CA GLY A 48 3.23 -6.99 16.14
C GLY A 48 4.26 -8.04 16.56
N GLU A 49 4.45 -8.30 17.87
CA GLU A 49 5.48 -9.24 18.34
C GLU A 49 5.24 -10.67 17.81
N PHE A 50 3.98 -11.09 17.77
CA PHE A 50 3.56 -12.40 17.28
C PHE A 50 2.83 -12.32 15.95
N SER A 51 2.01 -11.29 15.74
CA SER A 51 1.24 -11.08 14.50
C SER A 51 0.53 -12.37 14.06
N CYS A 52 0.74 -12.78 12.81
CA CYS A 52 0.22 -14.02 12.25
C CYS A 52 1.27 -15.15 12.29
N ASP A 53 2.42 -14.96 12.95
CA ASP A 53 3.52 -15.95 12.96
C ASP A 53 3.96 -16.40 11.56
N HIS A 54 3.79 -15.52 10.54
CA HIS A 54 4.10 -15.85 9.14
C HIS A 54 5.57 -16.20 8.95
N TYR A 55 6.47 -15.64 9.76
CA TYR A 55 7.89 -15.99 9.72
C TYR A 55 8.14 -17.50 9.86
N ASN A 56 7.39 -18.17 10.75
CA ASN A 56 7.49 -19.61 10.96
C ASN A 56 6.53 -20.41 10.08
N ARG A 57 5.46 -19.79 9.57
CA ARG A 57 4.34 -20.45 8.88
C ARG A 57 4.23 -20.12 7.40
N TYR A 58 5.20 -19.44 6.82
CA TYR A 58 5.13 -19.01 5.42
C TYR A 58 4.81 -20.15 4.44
N GLN A 59 5.25 -21.38 4.70
CA GLN A 59 4.91 -22.54 3.85
C GLN A 59 3.43 -22.89 3.88
N GLU A 60 2.78 -22.80 5.05
CA GLU A 60 1.33 -22.97 5.22
C GLU A 60 0.59 -21.86 4.46
N ASP A 61 1.04 -20.62 4.62
CA ASP A 61 0.42 -19.46 3.97
C ASP A 61 0.59 -19.50 2.44
N VAL A 62 1.76 -19.89 1.92
CA VAL A 62 1.99 -20.10 0.48
C VAL A 62 1.13 -21.25 -0.07
N ALA A 63 0.94 -22.33 0.70
CA ALA A 63 0.06 -23.41 0.30
C ALA A 63 -1.39 -22.92 0.14
N LEU A 64 -1.86 -22.05 1.05
CA LEU A 64 -3.17 -21.40 0.94
C LEU A 64 -3.26 -20.50 -0.31
N MET A 65 -2.23 -19.71 -0.61
CA MET A 65 -2.20 -18.88 -1.83
C MET A 65 -2.40 -19.72 -3.09
N ARG A 66 -1.74 -20.89 -3.15
CA ARG A 66 -1.89 -21.85 -4.26
C ARG A 66 -3.30 -22.42 -4.33
N GLU A 67 -3.87 -22.81 -3.19
CA GLU A 67 -5.24 -23.36 -3.12
C GLU A 67 -6.31 -22.35 -3.54
N LEU A 68 -6.08 -21.08 -3.22
CA LEU A 68 -6.93 -19.95 -3.65
C LEU A 68 -6.66 -19.52 -5.10
N GLY A 69 -5.66 -20.10 -5.78
CA GLY A 69 -5.33 -19.81 -7.16
C GLY A 69 -4.74 -18.43 -7.39
N LEU A 70 -4.13 -17.81 -6.37
CA LEU A 70 -3.48 -16.50 -6.53
C LEU A 70 -2.36 -16.58 -7.58
N GLN A 71 -2.31 -15.61 -8.49
CA GLN A 71 -1.26 -15.54 -9.52
C GLN A 71 -0.05 -14.74 -9.03
N ALA A 72 -0.27 -13.81 -8.11
CA ALA A 72 0.77 -12.99 -7.51
C ALA A 72 0.55 -12.77 -6.01
N TYR A 73 1.65 -12.55 -5.31
CA TYR A 73 1.63 -12.18 -3.89
C TYR A 73 2.50 -10.94 -3.69
N ARG A 74 1.86 -9.89 -3.20
CA ARG A 74 2.54 -8.65 -2.80
C ARG A 74 2.87 -8.73 -1.32
N PHE A 75 4.15 -8.66 -0.98
CA PHE A 75 4.64 -8.64 0.40
C PHE A 75 5.64 -7.49 0.58
N SER A 76 5.94 -7.13 1.83
CA SER A 76 7.05 -6.23 2.13
C SER A 76 8.21 -6.96 2.80
N ILE A 77 9.40 -6.40 2.62
CA ILE A 77 10.63 -6.86 3.25
C ILE A 77 10.90 -5.95 4.43
N SER A 78 11.13 -6.53 5.60
CA SER A 78 11.39 -5.76 6.81
C SER A 78 12.82 -5.25 6.85
N TRP A 79 12.97 -3.92 6.80
CA TRP A 79 14.27 -3.28 6.89
C TRP A 79 15.04 -3.68 8.16
N PRO A 80 14.49 -3.55 9.39
CA PRO A 80 15.20 -3.94 10.60
C PRO A 80 15.45 -5.45 10.70
N ARG A 81 14.73 -6.30 9.96
CA ARG A 81 15.08 -7.73 9.90
C ARG A 81 16.36 -7.97 9.10
N VAL A 82 16.54 -7.27 7.98
CA VAL A 82 17.71 -7.44 7.10
C VAL A 82 18.92 -6.67 7.63
N LEU A 83 18.72 -5.47 8.15
CA LEU A 83 19.74 -4.61 8.75
C LEU A 83 19.26 -4.18 10.15
N PRO A 84 19.68 -4.89 11.22
CA PRO A 84 19.18 -4.63 12.57
C PRO A 84 19.38 -3.19 13.05
N GLU A 85 20.55 -2.62 12.79
CA GLU A 85 20.89 -1.23 13.11
C GLU A 85 20.50 -0.27 11.96
N GLY A 86 19.75 -0.77 10.96
CA GLY A 86 19.32 -0.10 9.74
C GLY A 86 20.40 0.11 8.67
N VAL A 87 21.68 0.04 9.05
CA VAL A 87 22.85 0.07 8.17
C VAL A 87 23.93 -0.87 8.68
N GLY A 88 24.93 -1.18 7.84
CA GLY A 88 26.10 -1.93 8.26
C GLY A 88 25.90 -3.45 8.18
N ARG A 89 25.85 -4.13 9.32
CA ARG A 89 25.87 -5.60 9.37
C ARG A 89 24.57 -6.18 8.83
N VAL A 90 24.68 -6.99 7.78
CA VAL A 90 23.56 -7.78 7.26
C VAL A 90 23.24 -8.93 8.21
N ASN A 91 21.96 -9.08 8.55
CA ASN A 91 21.45 -10.27 9.21
C ASN A 91 21.09 -11.33 8.15
N GLU A 92 22.05 -12.21 7.85
CA GLU A 92 21.88 -13.26 6.83
C GLU A 92 20.66 -14.15 7.11
N ALA A 93 20.37 -14.49 8.37
CA ALA A 93 19.20 -15.31 8.71
C ALA A 93 17.87 -14.61 8.37
N GLY A 94 17.82 -13.29 8.58
CA GLY A 94 16.68 -12.45 8.19
C GLY A 94 16.50 -12.38 6.69
N LEU A 95 17.60 -12.24 5.94
CA LEU A 95 17.59 -12.22 4.48
C LEU A 95 17.25 -13.61 3.88
N ASP A 96 17.72 -14.69 4.48
CA ASP A 96 17.43 -16.08 4.11
C ASP A 96 15.95 -16.45 4.27
N PHE A 97 15.22 -15.78 5.16
CA PHE A 97 13.77 -15.93 5.23
C PHE A 97 13.09 -15.47 3.93
N TYR A 98 13.40 -14.27 3.45
CA TYR A 98 12.82 -13.75 2.21
C TYR A 98 13.28 -14.54 0.98
N ASP A 99 14.53 -15.03 0.99
CA ASP A 99 15.04 -15.92 -0.05
C ASP A 99 14.20 -17.21 -0.17
N ARG A 100 13.96 -17.89 0.96
CA ARG A 100 13.10 -19.08 1.02
C ARG A 100 11.64 -18.80 0.73
N LEU A 101 11.12 -17.64 1.13
CA LEU A 101 9.76 -17.22 0.80
C LEU A 101 9.60 -17.07 -0.72
N VAL A 102 10.54 -16.40 -1.38
CA VAL A 102 10.54 -16.24 -2.84
C VAL A 102 10.58 -17.61 -3.54
N ASP A 103 11.43 -18.54 -3.09
CA ASP A 103 11.46 -19.90 -3.63
C ASP A 103 10.14 -20.64 -3.43
N ALA A 104 9.54 -20.55 -2.25
CA ALA A 104 8.25 -21.19 -1.98
C ALA A 104 7.14 -20.62 -2.87
N LEU A 105 7.08 -19.30 -3.06
CA LEU A 105 6.11 -18.64 -3.93
C LEU A 105 6.25 -19.12 -5.38
N LEU A 106 7.47 -19.13 -5.92
CA LEU A 106 7.72 -19.59 -7.28
C LEU A 106 7.41 -21.09 -7.46
N ALA A 107 7.75 -21.92 -6.47
CA ALA A 107 7.39 -23.33 -6.46
C ALA A 107 5.86 -23.56 -6.44
N ALA A 108 5.11 -22.60 -5.90
CA ALA A 108 3.65 -22.58 -5.90
C ALA A 108 3.03 -21.91 -7.15
N ASN A 109 3.86 -21.47 -8.12
CA ASN A 109 3.45 -20.66 -9.27
C ASN A 109 2.81 -19.30 -8.90
N VAL A 110 3.22 -18.74 -7.77
CA VAL A 110 2.80 -17.42 -7.31
C VAL A 110 3.93 -16.43 -7.59
N THR A 111 3.66 -15.41 -8.40
CA THR A 111 4.66 -14.39 -8.75
C THR A 111 4.93 -13.45 -7.58
N PRO A 112 6.19 -13.31 -7.11
CA PRO A 112 6.52 -12.39 -6.02
C PRO A 112 6.51 -10.93 -6.49
N TRP A 113 5.80 -10.08 -5.73
CA TRP A 113 5.81 -8.62 -5.85
C TRP A 113 6.34 -8.02 -4.55
N ALA A 114 7.58 -7.52 -4.56
CA ALA A 114 8.25 -7.09 -3.34
C ALA A 114 8.12 -5.58 -3.11
N THR A 115 7.68 -5.20 -1.93
CA THR A 115 7.70 -3.82 -1.42
C THR A 115 8.92 -3.64 -0.51
N LEU A 116 9.81 -2.71 -0.85
CA LEU A 116 11.06 -2.51 -0.12
C LEU A 116 10.83 -1.84 1.26
N PHE A 117 9.86 -0.93 1.36
CA PHE A 117 9.54 -0.25 2.61
C PHE A 117 8.03 -0.21 2.87
N HIS A 118 7.62 -0.75 4.02
CA HIS A 118 6.25 -0.71 4.50
C HIS A 118 6.22 -0.31 5.99
N TRP A 119 6.61 0.94 6.24
CA TRP A 119 6.45 1.69 7.49
C TRP A 119 7.28 1.22 8.68
N ASP A 120 7.96 0.09 8.57
CA ASP A 120 8.82 -0.51 9.60
C ASP A 120 10.25 0.07 9.58
N PHE A 121 10.36 1.40 9.67
CA PHE A 121 11.66 2.09 9.70
C PHE A 121 12.52 1.62 10.89
N PRO A 122 13.83 1.33 10.71
CA PRO A 122 14.68 0.90 11.81
C PRO A 122 14.76 1.96 12.93
N TYR A 123 14.54 1.55 14.17
CA TYR A 123 14.53 2.44 15.34
C TYR A 123 15.87 3.17 15.52
N ASP A 124 16.99 2.48 15.32
CA ASP A 124 18.34 3.06 15.41
C ASP A 124 18.55 4.21 14.43
N LEU A 125 18.02 4.10 13.21
CA LEU A 125 18.06 5.19 12.22
C LEU A 125 17.09 6.31 12.58
N TYR A 126 15.94 5.99 13.16
CA TYR A 126 15.02 6.98 13.70
C TYR A 126 15.68 7.82 14.81
N CYS A 127 16.41 7.20 15.74
CA CYS A 127 17.23 7.89 16.75
C CYS A 127 18.32 8.79 16.15
N ARG A 128 18.73 8.54 14.91
CA ARG A 128 19.68 9.36 14.13
C ARG A 128 18.99 10.44 13.28
N GLY A 129 17.71 10.71 13.54
CA GLY A 129 16.89 11.73 12.90
C GLY A 129 15.89 11.20 11.87
N GLY A 130 15.86 9.89 11.61
CA GLY A 130 14.86 9.24 10.75
C GLY A 130 14.72 9.94 9.39
N TRP A 131 13.48 10.15 8.96
CA TRP A 131 13.19 10.85 7.70
C TRP A 131 13.55 12.34 7.70
N LEU A 132 13.77 12.99 8.85
CA LEU A 132 14.29 14.36 8.90
C LEU A 132 15.77 14.40 8.51
N ASN A 133 16.50 13.30 8.72
CA ASN A 133 17.86 13.17 8.26
C ASN A 133 17.86 12.85 6.76
N ARG A 134 18.58 13.66 5.99
CA ARG A 134 18.68 13.49 4.54
C ARG A 134 19.38 12.19 4.16
N ASP A 135 20.31 11.72 4.99
CA ASP A 135 21.04 10.47 4.77
C ASP A 135 20.10 9.25 4.78
N SER A 136 18.85 9.39 5.26
CA SER A 136 17.83 8.33 5.16
C SER A 136 17.63 7.82 3.73
N ALA A 137 17.76 8.69 2.74
CA ALA A 137 17.67 8.29 1.34
C ALA A 137 18.86 7.41 0.89
N ASP A 138 20.06 7.66 1.43
CA ASP A 138 21.25 6.84 1.17
C ASP A 138 21.19 5.52 1.93
N TRP A 139 20.77 5.54 3.21
CA TRP A 139 20.57 4.31 3.98
C TRP A 139 19.56 3.38 3.31
N PHE A 140 18.47 3.93 2.78
CA PHE A 140 17.49 3.17 2.04
C PHE A 140 18.05 2.60 0.72
N ALA A 141 18.92 3.35 0.04
CA ALA A 141 19.59 2.87 -1.17
C ALA A 141 20.54 1.70 -0.88
N ASP A 142 21.34 1.79 0.18
CA ASP A 142 22.26 0.72 0.63
C ASP A 142 21.47 -0.55 1.00
N TYR A 143 20.39 -0.39 1.76
CA TYR A 143 19.45 -1.45 2.09
C TYR A 143 18.83 -2.10 0.84
N THR A 144 18.36 -1.26 -0.10
CA THR A 144 17.78 -1.73 -1.37
C THR A 144 18.79 -2.57 -2.14
N LYS A 145 20.07 -2.16 -2.15
CA LYS A 145 21.12 -2.87 -2.88
C LYS A 145 21.31 -4.30 -2.33
N ILE A 146 21.33 -4.46 -1.00
CA ILE A 146 21.46 -5.78 -0.35
C ILE A 146 20.32 -6.73 -0.79
N ILE A 147 19.09 -6.22 -0.80
CA ILE A 147 17.91 -7.00 -1.22
C ILE A 147 18.00 -7.37 -2.69
N VAL A 148 18.31 -6.39 -3.54
CA VAL A 148 18.37 -6.57 -4.99
C VAL A 148 19.47 -7.58 -5.35
N ASP A 149 20.64 -7.47 -4.73
CA ASP A 149 21.73 -8.43 -4.94
C ASP A 149 21.31 -9.88 -4.59
N ARG A 150 20.40 -10.06 -3.64
CA ARG A 150 19.94 -11.39 -3.21
C ARG A 150 18.78 -11.93 -4.06
N LEU A 151 17.75 -11.13 -4.31
CA LEU A 151 16.45 -11.64 -4.77
C LEU A 151 16.13 -11.31 -6.23
N SER A 152 16.85 -10.38 -6.88
CA SER A 152 16.49 -9.85 -8.20
C SER A 152 16.73 -10.79 -9.39
N ASP A 153 17.31 -11.97 -9.18
CA ASP A 153 17.32 -13.04 -10.17
C ASP A 153 15.92 -13.66 -10.34
N ARG A 154 15.10 -13.62 -9.28
CA ARG A 154 13.78 -14.26 -9.19
C ARG A 154 12.64 -13.23 -9.08
N VAL A 155 12.85 -12.14 -8.36
CA VAL A 155 11.86 -11.08 -8.17
C VAL A 155 12.02 -10.00 -9.24
N ARG A 156 10.95 -9.78 -10.01
CA ARG A 156 10.91 -8.76 -11.07
C ARG A 156 10.03 -7.58 -10.76
N HIS A 157 8.99 -7.74 -9.94
CA HIS A 157 8.05 -6.67 -9.63
C HIS A 157 8.42 -6.03 -8.29
N TRP A 158 8.77 -4.76 -8.35
CA TRP A 158 9.30 -4.00 -7.23
C TRP A 158 8.47 -2.76 -6.96
N MET A 159 8.17 -2.52 -5.69
CA MET A 159 7.64 -1.26 -5.18
C MET A 159 8.62 -0.69 -4.16
N THR A 160 9.00 0.58 -4.31
CA THR A 160 9.95 1.16 -3.35
C THR A 160 9.28 1.41 -2.00
N LEU A 161 8.23 2.24 -1.97
CA LEU A 161 7.59 2.71 -0.75
C LEU A 161 6.08 2.46 -0.82
N ASN A 162 5.51 1.92 0.26
CA ASN A 162 4.07 1.91 0.49
C ASN A 162 3.62 3.15 1.25
N GLU A 163 2.59 3.82 0.73
CA GLU A 163 1.82 4.89 1.38
C GLU A 163 2.67 5.92 2.17
N PRO A 164 3.55 6.67 1.50
CA PRO A 164 4.27 7.76 2.16
C PRO A 164 3.36 8.82 2.78
N GLN A 165 2.13 8.97 2.27
CA GLN A 165 1.07 9.75 2.91
C GLN A 165 0.81 9.32 4.35
N CYS A 166 0.84 8.02 4.63
CA CYS A 166 0.55 7.45 5.94
C CYS A 166 1.75 7.55 6.87
N PHE A 167 2.91 7.00 6.50
CA PHE A 167 4.04 7.01 7.44
C PHE A 167 4.62 8.42 7.67
N ILE A 168 4.44 9.37 6.74
CA ILE A 168 4.81 10.78 6.98
C ILE A 168 3.64 11.55 7.61
N GLY A 169 2.44 11.52 7.04
CA GLY A 169 1.30 12.27 7.56
C GLY A 169 0.80 11.74 8.91
N LEU A 170 0.42 10.47 8.97
CA LEU A 170 -0.06 9.85 10.21
C LEU A 170 1.07 9.63 11.23
N GLY A 171 2.27 9.32 10.74
CA GLY A 171 3.43 9.02 11.59
C GLY A 171 4.13 10.25 12.17
N HIS A 172 4.35 11.29 11.34
CA HIS A 172 5.17 12.44 11.72
C HIS A 172 4.39 13.75 11.93
N GLN A 173 3.17 13.87 11.38
CA GLN A 173 2.35 15.08 11.54
C GLN A 173 1.29 14.92 12.64
N THR A 174 0.46 13.88 12.59
CA THR A 174 -0.64 13.69 13.54
C THR A 174 -0.24 12.86 14.75
N GLY A 175 0.73 11.96 14.58
CA GLY A 175 1.23 11.03 15.59
C GLY A 175 0.26 9.88 15.89
N ILE A 176 -0.68 9.61 14.97
CA ILE A 176 -1.62 8.47 15.07
C ILE A 176 -0.88 7.16 14.80
N HIS A 177 0.09 7.16 13.89
CA HIS A 177 0.94 6.01 13.58
C HIS A 177 2.37 6.22 14.10
N ALA A 178 3.19 5.16 14.07
CA ALA A 178 4.61 5.25 14.37
C ALA A 178 5.33 6.26 13.44
N PRO A 179 6.33 7.02 13.94
CA PRO A 179 6.87 7.01 15.31
C PRO A 179 6.01 7.74 16.37
N GLY A 180 4.90 8.37 15.97
CA GLY A 180 4.01 9.07 16.89
C GLY A 180 4.39 10.53 17.11
N ASP A 181 5.10 11.14 16.16
CA ASP A 181 5.54 12.52 16.24
C ASP A 181 4.43 13.50 15.88
N LYS A 182 4.62 14.75 16.33
CA LYS A 182 3.78 15.89 16.01
C LYS A 182 4.66 17.05 15.58
N LEU A 183 5.35 16.86 14.46
CA LEU A 183 6.35 17.81 13.96
C LEU A 183 5.71 19.07 13.36
N ALA A 184 6.50 20.14 13.27
CA ALA A 184 6.05 21.34 12.56
C ALA A 184 5.95 21.07 11.06
N LEU A 185 5.04 21.77 10.36
CA LEU A 185 4.78 21.57 8.92
C LEU A 185 6.06 21.52 8.06
N ARG A 186 7.01 22.43 8.29
CA ARG A 186 8.31 22.48 7.57
C ARG A 186 9.12 21.20 7.74
N GLU A 187 9.08 20.58 8.91
CA GLU A 187 9.78 19.34 9.21
C GLU A 187 9.08 18.15 8.55
N VAL A 188 7.74 18.12 8.58
CA VAL A 188 6.97 17.08 7.89
C VAL A 188 7.21 17.14 6.37
N VAL A 189 7.22 18.34 5.78
CA VAL A 189 7.53 18.52 4.35
C VAL A 189 8.98 18.13 4.02
N ARG A 190 9.93 18.40 4.92
CA ARG A 190 11.31 17.92 4.79
C ARG A 190 11.37 16.39 4.80
N ALA A 191 10.68 15.74 5.73
CA ALA A 191 10.62 14.28 5.82
C ALA A 191 9.98 13.68 4.55
N ALA A 192 8.89 14.28 4.05
CA ALA A 192 8.25 13.90 2.80
C ALA A 192 9.22 13.98 1.61
N HIS A 193 10.01 15.05 1.53
CA HIS A 193 10.99 15.23 0.46
C HIS A 193 12.11 14.17 0.52
N HIS A 194 12.61 13.83 1.71
CA HIS A 194 13.62 12.78 1.86
C HIS A 194 13.07 11.39 1.56
N ALA A 195 11.80 11.10 1.88
CA ALA A 195 11.14 9.87 1.47
C ALA A 195 11.04 9.77 -0.06
N LEU A 196 10.68 10.86 -0.75
CA LEU A 196 10.70 10.89 -2.22
C LEU A 196 12.11 10.70 -2.79
N LEU A 197 13.12 11.29 -2.17
CA LEU A 197 14.52 11.08 -2.56
C LEU A 197 14.93 9.61 -2.37
N ALA A 198 14.50 8.98 -1.28
CA ALA A 198 14.72 7.56 -1.02
C ALA A 198 14.06 6.67 -2.09
N HIS A 199 12.81 6.98 -2.49
CA HIS A 199 12.16 6.33 -3.64
C HIS A 199 13.07 6.40 -4.87
N GLY A 200 13.47 7.61 -5.28
CA GLY A 200 14.31 7.84 -6.44
C GLY A 200 15.63 7.05 -6.42
N LYS A 201 16.36 7.10 -5.30
CA LYS A 201 17.60 6.34 -5.11
C LYS A 201 17.36 4.83 -5.13
N GLY A 202 16.26 4.35 -4.55
CA GLY A 202 15.85 2.94 -4.64
C GLY A 202 15.63 2.50 -6.09
N VAL A 203 14.99 3.34 -6.92
CA VAL A 203 14.84 3.07 -8.36
C VAL A 203 16.20 3.01 -9.07
N GLN A 204 17.12 3.94 -8.78
CA GLN A 204 18.47 3.92 -9.35
C GLN A 204 19.20 2.61 -9.03
N VAL A 205 19.13 2.16 -7.77
CA VAL A 205 19.73 0.90 -7.33
C VAL A 205 19.11 -0.29 -8.06
N LEU A 206 17.78 -0.36 -8.12
CA LEU A 206 17.06 -1.43 -8.84
C LEU A 206 17.48 -1.51 -10.31
N ARG A 207 17.53 -0.36 -11.01
CA ARG A 207 17.95 -0.33 -12.43
C ARG A 207 19.41 -0.69 -12.63
N ALA A 208 20.29 -0.32 -11.71
CA ALA A 208 21.73 -0.56 -11.82
C ALA A 208 22.14 -1.99 -11.42
N HIS A 209 21.42 -2.62 -10.47
CA HIS A 209 21.88 -3.84 -9.82
C HIS A 209 20.97 -5.06 -10.03
N ALA A 210 19.73 -4.91 -10.52
CA ALA A 210 18.85 -6.05 -10.70
C ALA A 210 19.40 -7.05 -11.74
N LYS A 211 19.42 -8.33 -11.37
CA LYS A 211 19.91 -9.43 -12.22
C LYS A 211 18.92 -9.77 -13.35
N ALA A 212 17.63 -9.69 -13.08
CA ALA A 212 16.57 -9.75 -14.09
C ALA A 212 15.99 -8.36 -14.34
N ALA A 213 15.47 -8.12 -15.56
CA ALA A 213 14.85 -6.84 -15.92
C ALA A 213 13.70 -6.50 -14.94
N PRO A 214 13.84 -5.43 -14.13
CA PRO A 214 12.84 -5.10 -13.13
C PRO A 214 11.67 -4.35 -13.74
N GLN A 215 10.47 -4.58 -13.18
CA GLN A 215 9.27 -3.77 -13.31
C GLN A 215 9.12 -2.99 -12.01
N ILE A 216 9.26 -1.67 -12.07
CA ILE A 216 9.37 -0.80 -10.89
C ILE A 216 8.18 0.14 -10.84
N GLY A 217 7.52 0.18 -9.69
CA GLY A 217 6.54 1.17 -9.33
C GLY A 217 6.70 1.60 -7.87
N TRP A 218 5.66 2.18 -7.33
CA TRP A 218 5.48 2.48 -5.91
C TRP A 218 4.00 2.41 -5.58
N ALA A 219 3.63 2.44 -4.29
CA ALA A 219 2.25 2.19 -3.86
C ALA A 219 1.71 3.33 -2.97
N PRO A 220 1.47 4.53 -3.51
CA PRO A 220 0.80 5.62 -2.79
C PRO A 220 -0.66 5.29 -2.47
N VAL A 221 -1.13 5.74 -1.32
CA VAL A 221 -2.57 5.89 -1.07
C VAL A 221 -3.02 7.23 -1.60
N GLY A 222 -3.97 7.20 -2.53
CA GLY A 222 -4.43 8.38 -3.25
C GLY A 222 -5.84 8.75 -2.84
N ALA A 223 -6.11 10.06 -2.76
CA ALA A 223 -7.47 10.56 -2.89
C ALA A 223 -7.75 10.75 -4.38
N ALA A 224 -8.68 9.98 -4.94
CA ALA A 224 -9.28 10.16 -6.24
C ALA A 224 -10.77 10.46 -6.10
N ARG A 225 -11.12 11.75 -6.19
CA ARG A 225 -12.50 12.23 -6.02
C ARG A 225 -13.41 11.60 -7.06
N ILE A 226 -14.64 11.31 -6.65
CA ILE A 226 -15.67 10.73 -7.52
C ILE A 226 -16.54 11.88 -8.06
N PRO A 227 -16.74 12.02 -9.37
CA PRO A 227 -17.66 13.02 -9.90
C PRO A 227 -19.12 12.65 -9.57
N ALA A 228 -19.92 13.64 -9.21
CA ALA A 228 -21.33 13.44 -8.84
C ALA A 228 -22.19 12.94 -10.01
N THR A 229 -21.84 13.36 -11.23
CA THR A 229 -22.41 12.85 -12.49
C THR A 229 -21.30 12.66 -13.51
N GLU A 230 -21.60 11.99 -14.62
CA GLU A 230 -20.65 11.85 -15.74
C GLU A 230 -20.63 13.08 -16.67
N SER A 231 -21.19 14.22 -16.24
CA SER A 231 -21.09 15.47 -17.00
C SER A 231 -19.65 15.96 -17.03
N TYR A 232 -19.26 16.61 -18.12
CA TYR A 232 -17.91 17.17 -18.26
C TYR A 232 -17.52 18.07 -17.08
N ALA A 233 -18.47 18.89 -16.59
CA ALA A 233 -18.25 19.81 -15.49
C ALA A 233 -17.92 19.08 -14.17
N ASP A 234 -18.69 18.05 -13.81
CA ASP A 234 -18.46 17.29 -12.58
C ASP A 234 -17.19 16.44 -12.65
N VAL A 235 -16.90 15.86 -13.82
CA VAL A 235 -15.66 15.11 -14.07
C VAL A 235 -14.43 16.01 -13.92
N GLU A 236 -14.46 17.22 -14.49
CA GLU A 236 -13.35 18.15 -14.34
C GLU A 236 -13.22 18.69 -12.92
N ALA A 237 -14.34 18.95 -12.23
CA ALA A 237 -14.32 19.34 -10.82
C ALA A 237 -13.70 18.24 -9.93
N ALA A 238 -14.05 16.97 -10.16
CA ALA A 238 -13.46 15.85 -9.45
C ALA A 238 -11.97 15.67 -9.78
N ARG A 239 -11.57 15.84 -11.04
CA ARG A 239 -10.16 15.84 -11.46
C ARG A 239 -9.37 16.95 -10.77
N GLN A 240 -9.91 18.17 -10.76
CA GLN A 240 -9.31 19.30 -10.08
C GLN A 240 -9.17 19.03 -8.58
N ALA A 241 -10.21 18.53 -7.89
CA ALA A 241 -10.12 18.23 -6.46
C ALA A 241 -9.23 17.01 -6.13
N THR A 242 -8.93 16.16 -7.10
CA THR A 242 -7.96 15.06 -6.97
C THR A 242 -6.52 15.59 -6.97
N PHE A 243 -6.21 16.55 -7.85
CA PHE A 243 -4.84 17.00 -8.08
C PHE A 243 -4.51 18.36 -7.46
N ALA A 244 -5.41 19.33 -7.48
CA ALA A 244 -5.15 20.66 -6.94
C ALA A 244 -4.97 20.61 -5.41
N PRO A 245 -3.83 21.07 -4.86
CA PRO A 245 -3.65 21.18 -3.43
C PRO A 245 -4.69 22.10 -2.78
N SER A 246 -5.30 21.64 -1.69
CA SER A 246 -6.24 22.41 -0.87
C SER A 246 -5.61 22.66 0.50
N GLY A 247 -4.92 23.78 0.61
CA GLY A 247 -4.07 24.13 1.74
C GLY A 247 -2.73 23.39 1.75
N PRO A 248 -1.87 23.69 2.75
CA PRO A 248 -0.60 23.01 2.96
C PRO A 248 -0.81 21.61 3.56
N SER A 249 -1.46 20.74 2.79
CA SER A 249 -1.81 19.38 3.18
C SER A 249 -0.98 18.38 2.39
N LEU A 250 -0.44 17.38 3.09
CA LEU A 250 0.18 16.22 2.45
C LEU A 250 -0.86 15.20 1.98
N TRP A 251 -2.14 15.37 2.30
CA TRP A 251 -3.23 14.50 1.82
C TRP A 251 -3.72 14.94 0.44
N ASN A 252 -2.82 14.96 -0.54
CA ASN A 252 -3.09 15.36 -1.92
C ASN A 252 -2.32 14.47 -2.90
N SER A 253 -2.99 14.03 -3.96
CA SER A 253 -2.42 13.07 -4.90
C SER A 253 -1.31 13.68 -5.77
N ALA A 254 -1.43 14.92 -6.24
CA ALA A 254 -0.38 15.55 -7.06
C ALA A 254 0.88 15.86 -6.24
N TRP A 255 0.73 16.27 -4.97
CA TRP A 255 1.87 16.58 -4.10
C TRP A 255 2.86 15.43 -3.96
N TRP A 256 2.36 14.20 -3.93
CA TRP A 256 3.18 12.99 -3.85
C TRP A 256 3.56 12.43 -5.22
N ASN A 257 2.67 12.48 -6.21
CA ASN A 257 2.87 11.79 -7.49
C ASN A 257 3.48 12.66 -8.58
N ASP A 258 3.32 13.99 -8.57
CA ASP A 258 3.99 14.85 -9.55
C ASP A 258 5.53 14.77 -9.43
N PRO A 259 6.14 14.71 -8.22
CA PRO A 259 7.59 14.56 -8.11
C PRO A 259 8.16 13.31 -8.83
N PRO A 260 7.71 12.07 -8.56
CA PRO A 260 8.27 10.88 -9.20
C PRO A 260 7.88 10.71 -10.67
N PHE A 261 6.72 11.22 -11.12
CA PHE A 261 6.28 11.03 -12.51
C PHE A 261 6.56 12.23 -13.44
N LEU A 262 6.59 13.45 -12.91
CA LEU A 262 6.70 14.70 -13.67
C LEU A 262 7.95 15.53 -13.30
N GLY A 263 8.72 15.11 -12.29
CA GLY A 263 9.96 15.78 -11.88
C GLY A 263 9.79 17.16 -11.28
N ARG A 264 8.61 17.47 -10.74
CA ARG A 264 8.32 18.74 -10.07
C ARG A 264 7.23 18.59 -9.03
N TYR A 265 7.26 19.45 -8.02
CA TYR A 265 6.09 19.66 -7.16
C TYR A 265 5.04 20.51 -7.88
N PRO A 266 3.74 20.39 -7.53
CA PRO A 266 2.71 21.27 -8.07
C PRO A 266 2.94 22.71 -7.59
N GLU A 267 2.94 23.66 -8.53
CA GLU A 267 3.24 25.09 -8.27
C GLU A 267 2.29 25.71 -7.24
N ASP A 268 0.99 25.45 -7.37
CA ASP A 268 -0.03 25.91 -6.41
C ASP A 268 0.24 25.38 -5.00
N GLY A 269 0.75 24.14 -4.90
CA GLY A 269 1.18 23.56 -3.64
C GLY A 269 2.36 24.33 -3.06
N LEU A 270 3.43 24.53 -3.84
CA LEU A 270 4.61 25.28 -3.40
C LEU A 270 4.24 26.68 -2.88
N ALA A 271 3.35 27.38 -3.57
CA ALA A 271 2.85 28.68 -3.14
C ALA A 271 2.09 28.62 -1.80
N GLN A 272 1.26 27.58 -1.60
CA GLN A 272 0.50 27.39 -0.37
C GLN A 272 1.36 26.94 0.82
N PHE A 273 2.42 26.16 0.59
CA PHE A 273 3.37 25.77 1.63
C PHE A 273 4.30 26.92 2.02
N GLY A 274 4.56 27.88 1.11
CA GLY A 274 5.34 29.09 1.38
C GLY A 274 6.69 28.78 2.02
N ASP A 275 6.96 29.35 3.20
CA ASP A 275 8.21 29.13 3.95
C ASP A 275 8.43 27.67 4.39
N ALA A 276 7.40 26.83 4.37
CA ALA A 276 7.48 25.39 4.64
C ALA A 276 7.73 24.54 3.39
N ALA A 277 7.90 25.15 2.21
CA ALA A 277 8.19 24.46 0.95
C ALA A 277 9.38 23.48 1.08
N PRO A 278 9.39 22.39 0.28
CA PRO A 278 10.40 21.35 0.38
C PRO A 278 11.82 21.90 0.16
N PRO A 279 12.82 21.42 0.92
CA PRO A 279 14.20 21.90 0.83
C PRO A 279 14.94 21.25 -0.36
N VAL A 280 14.42 21.45 -1.57
CA VAL A 280 14.94 20.86 -2.81
C VAL A 280 16.37 21.34 -3.06
N ARG A 281 17.32 20.40 -3.17
CA ARG A 281 18.70 20.69 -3.59
C ARG A 281 18.88 20.42 -5.09
N PRO A 282 19.89 21.01 -5.74
CA PRO A 282 20.23 20.66 -7.12
C PRO A 282 20.44 19.15 -7.27
N GLY A 283 19.80 18.53 -8.27
CA GLY A 283 19.88 17.09 -8.51
C GLY A 283 18.77 16.25 -7.84
N ASP A 284 18.00 16.83 -6.92
CA ASP A 284 17.00 16.07 -6.16
C ASP A 284 15.84 15.62 -7.03
N MET A 285 15.31 16.51 -7.87
CA MET A 285 14.15 16.20 -8.69
C MET A 285 14.50 15.22 -9.82
N GLU A 286 15.72 15.31 -10.35
CA GLU A 286 16.27 14.34 -11.30
C GLU A 286 16.43 12.96 -10.65
N THR A 287 16.83 12.92 -9.38
CA THR A 287 16.91 11.68 -8.59
C THR A 287 15.53 11.13 -8.28
N ILE A 288 14.55 11.97 -7.92
CA ILE A 288 13.19 11.55 -7.59
C ILE A 288 12.46 11.02 -8.82
N ALA A 289 12.62 11.66 -9.98
CA ALA A 289 11.88 11.36 -11.21
C ALA A 289 12.52 10.26 -12.07
N GLN A 290 13.02 9.20 -11.44
CA GLN A 290 13.52 8.04 -12.19
C GLN A 290 12.37 7.32 -12.92
N PRO A 291 12.59 6.80 -14.14
CA PRO A 291 11.51 6.18 -14.91
C PRO A 291 10.89 4.96 -14.22
N LEU A 292 9.57 5.04 -13.98
CA LEU A 292 8.73 3.95 -13.48
C LEU A 292 8.02 3.21 -14.61
N ASP A 293 7.73 1.93 -14.39
CA ASP A 293 7.08 1.02 -15.34
C ASP A 293 5.56 0.96 -15.16
N PHE A 294 5.07 1.13 -13.92
CA PHE A 294 3.65 1.15 -13.59
C PHE A 294 3.35 2.14 -12.45
N PHE A 295 2.08 2.51 -12.32
CA PHE A 295 1.56 3.28 -11.19
C PHE A 295 0.80 2.32 -10.26
N GLY A 296 1.34 2.06 -9.07
CA GLY A 296 0.59 1.38 -8.02
C GLY A 296 -0.35 2.36 -7.33
N CYS A 297 -1.54 1.92 -6.95
CA CYS A 297 -2.46 2.73 -6.17
C CYS A 297 -3.16 1.92 -5.09
N ASN A 298 -3.22 2.49 -3.89
CA ASN A 298 -4.05 2.01 -2.80
C ASN A 298 -5.31 2.88 -2.74
N ILE A 299 -6.49 2.27 -2.93
CA ILE A 299 -7.77 2.99 -2.99
C ILE A 299 -8.83 2.19 -2.24
N TYR A 300 -9.36 2.75 -1.17
CA TYR A 300 -10.37 2.10 -0.32
C TYR A 300 -11.75 2.79 -0.42
N GLN A 301 -11.76 4.12 -0.51
CA GLN A 301 -12.95 4.95 -0.56
C GLN A 301 -12.59 6.32 -1.13
N ASP A 302 -13.59 7.05 -1.62
CA ASP A 302 -13.44 8.49 -1.81
C ASP A 302 -14.74 9.28 -1.68
N MET A 303 -14.59 10.58 -1.68
CA MET A 303 -15.62 11.60 -1.60
C MET A 303 -16.15 11.96 -2.99
N THR A 304 -17.46 12.14 -3.06
CA THR A 304 -18.14 12.66 -4.24
C THR A 304 -18.00 14.18 -4.33
N VAL A 305 -17.74 14.69 -5.54
CA VAL A 305 -17.53 16.10 -5.84
C VAL A 305 -18.36 16.48 -7.06
N ARG A 306 -18.95 17.67 -7.06
CA ARG A 306 -19.59 18.28 -8.23
C ARG A 306 -18.92 19.59 -8.62
N ALA A 307 -19.24 20.11 -9.79
CA ALA A 307 -18.95 21.50 -10.13
C ALA A 307 -19.86 22.44 -9.33
N GLY A 308 -19.26 23.30 -8.51
CA GLY A 308 -19.94 24.38 -7.81
C GLY A 308 -20.41 25.47 -8.78
N ALA A 309 -21.31 26.34 -8.31
CA ALA A 309 -21.81 27.46 -9.13
C ALA A 309 -20.72 28.47 -9.54
N ASP A 310 -19.60 28.51 -8.81
CA ASP A 310 -18.42 29.31 -9.11
C ASP A 310 -17.38 28.57 -9.98
N GLY A 311 -17.73 27.37 -10.47
CA GLY A 311 -16.87 26.50 -11.27
C GLY A 311 -15.81 25.75 -10.46
N LYS A 312 -15.77 25.93 -9.12
CA LYS A 312 -14.82 25.22 -8.26
C LYS A 312 -15.37 23.88 -7.81
N PRO A 313 -14.51 22.95 -7.38
CA PRO A 313 -14.97 21.68 -6.85
C PRO A 313 -15.76 21.85 -5.55
N GLU A 314 -16.96 21.29 -5.50
CA GLU A 314 -17.82 21.27 -4.33
C GLU A 314 -17.95 19.83 -3.79
N PRO A 315 -17.33 19.52 -2.64
CA PRO A 315 -17.56 18.27 -1.93
C PRO A 315 -19.03 18.04 -1.57
N LEU A 316 -19.54 16.85 -1.87
CA LEU A 316 -20.86 16.43 -1.43
C LEU A 316 -20.77 15.63 -0.13
N PRO A 317 -21.66 15.89 0.85
CA PRO A 317 -21.75 15.04 2.02
C PRO A 317 -22.17 13.64 1.62
N SER A 318 -21.70 12.63 2.34
CA SER A 318 -22.21 11.28 2.15
C SER A 318 -23.72 11.25 2.42
N PRO A 319 -24.52 10.54 1.60
CA PRO A 319 -25.94 10.39 1.84
C PRO A 319 -26.24 9.81 3.23
N THR A 320 -27.37 10.23 3.82
CA THR A 320 -27.87 9.64 5.06
C THR A 320 -28.02 8.12 4.91
N GLY A 321 -27.40 7.35 5.80
CA GLY A 321 -27.45 5.89 5.77
C GLY A 321 -26.51 5.23 4.75
N VAL A 322 -25.51 5.95 4.23
CA VAL A 322 -24.46 5.35 3.39
C VAL A 322 -23.87 4.11 4.09
N ALA A 323 -23.68 3.03 3.32
CA ALA A 323 -23.03 1.83 3.83
C ALA A 323 -21.58 2.16 4.25
N ARG A 324 -21.15 1.58 5.37
CA ARG A 324 -19.83 1.83 5.94
C ARG A 324 -19.12 0.54 6.34
N THR A 325 -17.80 0.58 6.26
CA THR A 325 -16.90 -0.47 6.76
C THR A 325 -16.82 -0.43 8.30
N SER A 326 -16.14 -1.40 8.93
CA SER A 326 -15.87 -1.34 10.39
C SER A 326 -15.11 -0.07 10.80
N PHE A 327 -14.19 0.41 9.96
CA PHE A 327 -13.48 1.69 10.11
C PHE A 327 -14.35 2.93 9.88
N GLN A 328 -15.65 2.76 9.65
CA GLN A 328 -16.61 3.82 9.34
C GLN A 328 -16.31 4.53 8.00
N TRP A 329 -15.55 3.92 7.10
CA TRP A 329 -15.32 4.45 5.77
C TRP A 329 -16.54 4.22 4.86
N PRO A 330 -16.96 5.21 4.07
CA PRO A 330 -18.10 5.04 3.18
C PRO A 330 -17.78 4.09 2.03
N VAL A 331 -18.67 3.14 1.75
CA VAL A 331 -18.55 2.20 0.63
C VAL A 331 -18.85 2.94 -0.68
N THR A 332 -17.81 3.21 -1.48
CA THR A 332 -17.83 4.11 -2.64
C THR A 332 -17.10 3.47 -3.83
N PRO A 333 -17.69 2.45 -4.47
CA PRO A 333 -17.00 1.63 -5.47
C PRO A 333 -16.49 2.41 -6.69
N ASP A 334 -17.17 3.49 -7.09
CA ASP A 334 -16.74 4.33 -8.20
C ASP A 334 -15.36 4.99 -7.99
N ALA A 335 -14.80 4.96 -6.76
CA ALA A 335 -13.40 5.31 -6.52
C ALA A 335 -12.43 4.47 -7.38
N LEU A 336 -12.73 3.18 -7.58
CA LEU A 336 -11.93 2.31 -8.48
C LEU A 336 -12.26 2.45 -9.96
N ARG A 337 -13.25 3.27 -10.32
CA ARG A 337 -13.40 3.71 -11.71
C ARG A 337 -12.57 4.96 -11.97
N TRP A 338 -12.85 6.01 -11.18
CA TRP A 338 -12.35 7.36 -11.46
C TRP A 338 -10.92 7.58 -11.03
N GLY A 339 -10.46 6.95 -9.95
CA GLY A 339 -9.06 7.06 -9.51
C GLY A 339 -8.06 6.51 -10.49
N PRO A 340 -8.16 5.23 -10.87
CA PRO A 340 -7.32 4.66 -11.93
C PRO A 340 -7.35 5.50 -13.21
N ARG A 341 -8.53 5.99 -13.62
CA ARG A 341 -8.68 6.84 -14.80
C ARG A 341 -7.90 8.15 -14.68
N PHE A 342 -8.09 8.90 -13.60
CA PHE A 342 -7.40 10.18 -13.42
C PHE A 342 -5.89 10.01 -13.32
N PHE A 343 -5.40 8.99 -12.61
CA PHE A 343 -3.97 8.72 -12.53
C PHE A 343 -3.38 8.29 -13.88
N TRP A 344 -4.09 7.45 -14.64
CA TRP A 344 -3.66 7.03 -15.97
C TRP A 344 -3.61 8.19 -16.96
N GLU A 345 -4.65 9.03 -17.01
CA GLU A 345 -4.71 10.20 -17.88
C GLU A 345 -3.61 11.23 -17.55
N ARG A 346 -3.22 11.39 -16.27
CA ARG A 346 -2.19 12.34 -15.85
C ARG A 346 -0.76 11.84 -16.04
N TYR A 347 -0.50 10.58 -15.67
CA TYR A 347 0.87 10.05 -15.58
C TYR A 347 1.23 9.10 -16.72
N GLY A 348 0.26 8.61 -17.50
CA GLY A 348 0.49 7.80 -18.68
C GLY A 348 1.14 6.43 -18.40
N LYS A 349 0.95 5.89 -17.20
CA LYS A 349 1.48 4.59 -16.78
C LYS A 349 0.36 3.57 -16.57
N PRO A 350 0.60 2.28 -16.88
CA PRO A 350 -0.35 1.23 -16.54
C PRO A 350 -0.67 1.23 -15.04
N ILE A 351 -1.92 0.99 -14.69
CA ILE A 351 -2.41 1.02 -13.32
C ILE A 351 -2.41 -0.38 -12.71
N VAL A 352 -1.89 -0.49 -11.49
CA VAL A 352 -2.04 -1.66 -10.64
C VAL A 352 -2.68 -1.22 -9.33
N VAL A 353 -3.84 -1.78 -8.99
CA VAL A 353 -4.43 -1.57 -7.66
C VAL A 353 -3.65 -2.44 -6.68
N THR A 354 -2.75 -1.83 -5.92
CA THR A 354 -1.81 -2.53 -5.02
C THR A 354 -2.42 -2.85 -3.67
N GLU A 355 -3.48 -2.14 -3.29
CA GLU A 355 -4.36 -2.45 -2.15
C GLU A 355 -5.78 -1.93 -2.40
N ASN A 356 -6.76 -2.81 -2.19
CA ASN A 356 -8.16 -2.46 -2.01
C ASN A 356 -8.80 -3.55 -1.13
N GLY A 357 -9.71 -3.19 -0.22
CA GLY A 357 -10.30 -4.19 0.66
C GLY A 357 -11.29 -3.64 1.66
N LEU A 358 -11.91 -4.56 2.39
CA LEU A 358 -12.92 -4.28 3.41
C LEU A 358 -12.49 -4.81 4.77
N CYS A 359 -12.45 -3.90 5.76
CA CYS A 359 -12.42 -4.26 7.17
C CYS A 359 -13.82 -4.63 7.68
N ASN A 360 -13.90 -5.81 8.28
CA ASN A 360 -15.06 -6.33 8.98
C ASN A 360 -14.70 -6.72 10.42
N ASN A 361 -15.73 -7.13 11.17
CA ASN A 361 -15.62 -7.82 12.44
C ASN A 361 -16.04 -9.28 12.20
N ASP A 362 -15.15 -10.09 11.64
CA ASP A 362 -15.44 -11.50 11.31
C ASP A 362 -15.15 -12.42 12.51
N TRP A 363 -15.89 -13.52 12.65
CA TRP A 363 -15.66 -14.57 13.65
C TRP A 363 -15.97 -15.96 13.08
N VAL A 364 -15.47 -17.01 13.75
CA VAL A 364 -15.78 -18.41 13.41
C VAL A 364 -17.19 -18.75 13.87
N ALA A 365 -18.06 -19.13 12.92
CA ALA A 365 -19.43 -19.53 13.16
C ALA A 365 -19.53 -20.92 13.82
N LEU A 366 -20.73 -21.29 14.28
CA LEU A 366 -20.97 -22.57 14.97
C LEU A 366 -20.69 -23.81 14.10
N ASP A 367 -20.72 -23.67 12.79
CA ASP A 367 -20.37 -24.71 11.82
C ASP A 367 -18.87 -24.78 11.51
N GLY A 368 -18.07 -23.89 12.11
CA GLY A 368 -16.62 -23.79 11.91
C GLY A 368 -16.18 -22.94 10.72
N GLY A 369 -17.12 -22.39 9.94
CA GLY A 369 -16.84 -21.47 8.84
C GLY A 369 -16.66 -20.01 9.28
N VAL A 370 -16.28 -19.14 8.34
CA VAL A 370 -16.26 -17.69 8.54
C VAL A 370 -17.03 -17.04 7.39
N HIS A 371 -18.24 -16.58 7.69
CA HIS A 371 -19.18 -16.06 6.71
C HIS A 371 -19.12 -14.52 6.66
N ASP A 372 -18.62 -13.99 5.55
CA ASP A 372 -18.34 -12.56 5.37
C ASP A 372 -18.99 -11.99 4.09
N PRO A 373 -20.33 -12.10 3.92
CA PRO A 373 -21.01 -11.71 2.69
C PRO A 373 -20.84 -10.23 2.34
N GLN A 374 -20.61 -9.35 3.33
CA GLN A 374 -20.31 -7.94 3.11
C GLN A 374 -19.00 -7.74 2.34
N ARG A 375 -17.98 -8.59 2.59
CA ARG A 375 -16.71 -8.55 1.86
C ARG A 375 -16.90 -8.95 0.41
N ILE A 376 -17.65 -10.02 0.16
CA ILE A 376 -18.00 -10.45 -1.21
C ILE A 376 -18.73 -9.33 -1.97
N ASP A 377 -19.75 -8.72 -1.36
CA ASP A 377 -20.51 -7.62 -1.99
C ASP A 377 -19.62 -6.39 -2.25
N TYR A 378 -18.78 -6.00 -1.28
CA TYR A 378 -17.82 -4.91 -1.44
C TYR A 378 -16.87 -5.17 -2.62
N LEU A 379 -16.18 -6.32 -2.62
CA LEU A 379 -15.20 -6.65 -3.65
C LEU A 379 -15.85 -6.72 -5.03
N ARG A 380 -17.03 -7.32 -5.13
CA ARG A 380 -17.78 -7.38 -6.39
C ARG A 380 -18.09 -5.97 -6.91
N ARG A 381 -18.59 -5.06 -6.08
CA ARG A 381 -18.89 -3.68 -6.50
C ARG A 381 -17.65 -2.94 -6.99
N TYR A 382 -16.56 -3.06 -6.26
CA TYR A 382 -15.29 -2.38 -6.55
C TYR A 382 -14.63 -2.92 -7.82
N LEU A 383 -14.62 -4.25 -8.01
CA LEU A 383 -14.10 -4.87 -9.23
C LEU A 383 -14.96 -4.57 -10.46
N LEU A 384 -16.29 -4.48 -10.33
CA LEU A 384 -17.17 -4.02 -11.42
C LEU A 384 -16.90 -2.55 -11.78
N ALA A 385 -16.58 -1.69 -10.81
CA ALA A 385 -16.16 -0.32 -11.08
C ALA A 385 -14.78 -0.27 -11.78
N PHE A 386 -13.87 -1.18 -11.42
CA PHE A 386 -12.57 -1.28 -12.08
C PHE A 386 -12.67 -1.81 -13.52
N GLU A 387 -13.56 -2.76 -13.79
CA GLU A 387 -13.93 -3.19 -15.15
C GLU A 387 -14.49 -2.02 -15.98
N ARG A 388 -15.26 -1.10 -15.36
CA ARG A 388 -15.69 0.15 -16.03
C ARG A 388 -14.53 1.10 -16.32
N ALA A 389 -13.50 1.16 -15.48
CA ALA A 389 -12.29 1.93 -15.79
C ALA A 389 -11.60 1.40 -17.05
N GLN A 390 -11.49 0.07 -17.17
CA GLN A 390 -10.98 -0.56 -18.38
C GLN A 390 -11.84 -0.23 -19.61
N ALA A 391 -13.16 -0.27 -19.47
CA ALA A 391 -14.08 0.10 -20.56
C ALA A 391 -13.95 1.59 -20.97
N ASP A 392 -13.55 2.46 -20.03
CA ASP A 392 -13.21 3.86 -20.31
C ASP A 392 -11.83 4.04 -20.99
N GLY A 393 -11.09 2.95 -21.23
CA GLY A 393 -9.81 2.95 -21.95
C GLY A 393 -8.56 2.96 -21.06
N VAL A 394 -8.72 2.83 -19.73
CA VAL A 394 -7.60 2.80 -18.78
C VAL A 394 -6.77 1.52 -18.97
N ASP A 395 -5.45 1.66 -19.09
CA ASP A 395 -4.54 0.50 -19.09
C ASP A 395 -4.40 -0.05 -17.66
N ILE A 396 -5.20 -1.08 -17.34
CA ILE A 396 -5.17 -1.76 -16.03
C ILE A 396 -4.44 -3.10 -16.13
N ARG A 397 -3.57 -3.40 -15.16
CA ARG A 397 -2.68 -4.59 -15.21
C ARG A 397 -2.75 -5.52 -14.02
N GLY A 398 -3.33 -5.08 -12.90
CA GLY A 398 -3.52 -5.98 -11.77
C GLY A 398 -4.32 -5.42 -10.63
N TYR A 399 -4.77 -6.32 -9.77
CA TYR A 399 -5.51 -6.05 -8.54
C TYR A 399 -5.01 -6.94 -7.42
N PHE A 400 -4.68 -6.31 -6.29
CA PHE A 400 -4.24 -6.96 -5.07
C PHE A 400 -5.24 -6.70 -3.95
N GLN A 401 -5.89 -7.78 -3.50
CA GLN A 401 -6.74 -7.76 -2.33
C GLN A 401 -5.93 -7.41 -1.08
N TRP A 402 -6.31 -6.33 -0.40
CA TRP A 402 -5.89 -6.08 0.97
C TRP A 402 -6.90 -6.71 1.95
N SER A 403 -6.57 -7.80 2.63
CA SER A 403 -5.28 -8.51 2.66
C SER A 403 -5.46 -10.01 2.43
N LEU A 404 -4.34 -10.74 2.32
CA LEU A 404 -4.40 -12.21 2.29
C LEU A 404 -5.05 -12.78 3.56
N MET A 405 -4.63 -12.29 4.73
CA MET A 405 -5.05 -12.80 6.03
C MET A 405 -5.25 -11.66 7.04
N ASP A 406 -6.13 -11.92 8.02
CA ASP A 406 -6.30 -11.02 9.16
C ASP A 406 -4.96 -10.82 9.86
N ASN A 407 -4.64 -9.57 10.17
CA ASN A 407 -3.31 -9.15 10.59
C ASN A 407 -3.38 -8.01 11.61
N PHE A 408 -2.21 -7.55 12.07
CA PHE A 408 -2.11 -6.40 12.97
C PHE A 408 -2.41 -5.10 12.20
N GLU A 409 -3.59 -4.52 12.40
CA GLU A 409 -4.06 -3.33 11.70
C GLU A 409 -3.60 -2.03 12.39
N TRP A 410 -2.28 -1.90 12.51
CA TRP A 410 -1.61 -0.68 12.96
C TRP A 410 -2.09 -0.20 14.34
N ALA A 411 -2.48 1.07 14.48
CA ALA A 411 -2.96 1.63 15.75
C ALA A 411 -4.26 0.96 16.24
N GLU A 412 -4.99 0.28 15.36
CA GLU A 412 -6.24 -0.40 15.71
C GLU A 412 -6.02 -1.83 16.25
N GLY A 413 -4.77 -2.32 16.24
CA GLY A 413 -4.44 -3.65 16.74
C GLY A 413 -5.13 -4.75 15.92
N TYR A 414 -5.69 -5.75 16.58
CA TYR A 414 -6.29 -6.94 15.94
C TYR A 414 -7.82 -6.90 15.86
N LYS A 415 -8.46 -5.78 16.24
CA LYS A 415 -9.93 -5.70 16.31
C LYS A 415 -10.61 -5.59 14.95
N PHE A 416 -9.90 -5.11 13.93
CA PHE A 416 -10.41 -5.01 12.56
C PHE A 416 -9.74 -6.03 11.66
N ARG A 417 -10.52 -6.65 10.77
CA ARG A 417 -10.10 -7.80 9.97
C ARG A 417 -10.29 -7.50 8.48
N PHE A 418 -9.19 -7.42 7.74
CA PHE A 418 -9.19 -7.18 6.28
C PHE A 418 -9.02 -8.45 5.44
N GLY A 419 -8.57 -9.55 6.04
CA GLY A 419 -8.09 -10.71 5.32
C GLY A 419 -9.16 -11.52 4.60
N LEU A 420 -8.76 -12.19 3.52
CA LEU A 420 -9.51 -13.33 2.96
C LEU A 420 -9.45 -14.56 3.88
N VAL A 421 -8.41 -14.67 4.70
CA VAL A 421 -8.20 -15.78 5.63
C VAL A 421 -8.31 -15.26 7.06
N HIS A 422 -9.21 -15.84 7.85
CA HIS A 422 -9.28 -15.57 9.28
C HIS A 422 -8.07 -16.20 9.98
N VAL A 423 -7.47 -15.46 10.91
CA VAL A 423 -6.41 -15.95 11.80
C VAL A 423 -6.93 -15.96 13.23
N ASP A 424 -6.88 -17.13 13.86
CA ASP A 424 -6.96 -17.26 15.31
C ASP A 424 -5.58 -16.93 15.88
N TYR A 425 -5.41 -15.77 16.50
CA TYR A 425 -4.10 -15.30 16.97
C TYR A 425 -3.55 -16.10 18.17
N GLN A 426 -4.39 -16.85 18.89
CA GLN A 426 -3.94 -17.69 20.01
C GLN A 426 -3.38 -19.03 19.54
N THR A 427 -4.03 -19.63 18.54
CA THR A 427 -3.64 -20.96 18.01
C THR A 427 -2.86 -20.89 16.70
N GLN A 428 -2.84 -19.71 16.09
CA GLN A 428 -2.31 -19.42 14.76
C GLN A 428 -3.02 -20.19 13.63
N LYS A 429 -4.22 -20.73 13.89
CA LYS A 429 -5.01 -21.44 12.90
C LYS A 429 -5.52 -20.47 11.82
N ARG A 430 -5.32 -20.85 10.55
CA ARG A 430 -5.90 -20.19 9.38
C ARG A 430 -7.24 -20.84 9.01
N THR A 431 -8.25 -20.02 8.78
CA THR A 431 -9.56 -20.45 8.26
C THR A 431 -9.93 -19.57 7.07
N PRO A 432 -9.84 -20.07 5.82
CA PRO A 432 -10.32 -19.32 4.65
C PRO A 432 -11.79 -18.94 4.81
N LYS A 433 -12.11 -17.66 4.57
CA LYS A 433 -13.48 -17.13 4.65
C LYS A 433 -14.24 -17.42 3.37
N ASP A 434 -15.56 -17.22 3.37
CA ASP A 434 -16.38 -17.37 2.15
C ASP A 434 -15.86 -16.47 1.01
N SER A 435 -15.40 -15.26 1.33
CA SER A 435 -14.76 -14.36 0.37
C SER A 435 -13.50 -14.91 -0.27
N ALA A 436 -12.73 -15.77 0.40
CA ALA A 436 -11.54 -16.40 -0.17
C ALA A 436 -11.93 -17.34 -1.32
N TYR A 437 -12.95 -18.17 -1.11
CA TYR A 437 -13.46 -19.07 -2.14
C TYR A 437 -14.13 -18.30 -3.28
N TRP A 438 -14.89 -17.25 -2.97
CA TRP A 438 -15.46 -16.37 -3.98
C TRP A 438 -14.36 -15.70 -4.83
N TYR A 439 -13.29 -15.20 -4.21
CA TYR A 439 -12.18 -14.57 -4.92
C TYR A 439 -11.41 -15.56 -5.79
N ARG A 440 -11.19 -16.80 -5.32
CA ARG A 440 -10.66 -17.90 -6.15
C ARG A 440 -11.47 -18.07 -7.44
N ASP A 441 -12.80 -18.07 -7.35
CA ASP A 441 -13.68 -18.24 -8.52
C ASP A 441 -13.64 -17.02 -9.46
N VAL A 442 -13.44 -15.81 -8.92
CA VAL A 442 -13.16 -14.59 -9.71
C VAL A 442 -11.85 -14.73 -10.48
N ILE A 443 -10.78 -15.19 -9.83
CA ILE A 443 -9.47 -15.37 -10.47
C ILE A 443 -9.55 -16.42 -11.58
N GLN A 444 -10.13 -17.59 -11.29
CA GLN A 444 -10.25 -18.69 -12.25
C GLN A 444 -11.04 -18.29 -13.50
N SER A 445 -12.05 -17.42 -13.33
CA SER A 445 -12.88 -16.91 -14.42
C SER A 445 -12.34 -15.63 -15.06
N ASN A 446 -11.19 -15.12 -14.59
CA ASN A 446 -10.62 -13.83 -14.96
C ASN A 446 -11.65 -12.67 -14.90
N GLY A 447 -12.45 -12.66 -13.84
CA GLY A 447 -13.52 -11.70 -13.58
C GLY A 447 -14.88 -11.99 -14.21
N ALA A 448 -15.02 -13.03 -15.03
CA ALA A 448 -16.32 -13.32 -15.65
C ALA A 448 -17.42 -13.67 -14.61
N SER A 449 -17.05 -14.28 -13.47
CA SER A 449 -17.97 -14.60 -12.37
C SER A 449 -18.51 -13.38 -11.60
N LEU A 450 -17.96 -12.18 -11.85
CA LEU A 450 -18.49 -10.94 -11.28
C LEU A 450 -19.90 -10.62 -11.79
N HIS A 451 -20.28 -11.17 -12.95
CA HIS A 451 -21.59 -11.00 -13.55
C HIS A 451 -22.48 -12.20 -13.21
N PRO A 452 -23.79 -12.00 -12.92
CA PRO A 452 -24.70 -13.12 -12.71
C PRO A 452 -24.72 -14.04 -13.95
N PRO A 453 -24.95 -15.36 -13.77
CA PRO A 453 -25.13 -16.26 -14.90
C PRO A 453 -26.26 -15.72 -15.80
N GLN A 454 -26.00 -15.63 -17.11
CA GLN A 454 -27.00 -15.20 -18.10
C GLN A 454 -28.11 -16.23 -18.26
#